data_AF-A0A7L3IZ48-F1
#
_entry.id   AF-A0A7L3IZ48-F1
#
_cell.length_a   1.000
_cell.length_b   1.000
_cell.length_c   1.000
_cell.angle_alpha   90.00
_cell.angle_beta   90.00
_cell.angle_gamma   90.00
#
_symmetry.space_group_name_H-M   'P 1'
#
loop_
_entity.id
_entity.type
_entity.pdbx_description
1 polymer ?
#
loop_
_entity_poly.entity_id
_entity_poly.type
_entity_poly.pdbx_seq_one_letter_code
_entity_poly.pdbx_strand_id
1 'polypeptide(L)'
;MIHCGKKHICAGFACILIFASILTCSWKDSQLQNNITRKIFPQATTASPAGQLCRGKPAQNVITALKDKRTFIICPYFDDRESKVTRVIGIVHHEDVKQLYCWFCCQPDGKIYVSKAKIDVHSDRFGFPYGAADIVCLEPENCDPTHVSIHQSPHGNIDQLPRFEIKNRKAETFSVDFTVCISAMFGNYNNVLQFIQSMEMYKILGVQKVVIYKNNCSHLMEKVLKFYMEEGTVEIIPWPINSHLKVSSKWHFMQDGAHIGYYGQITALNDCIYRNMQRSKFVVLNDADEIILPLKHPDWKTMMSSLQEQNPGTGIFLFENHIFPETVSTHMFNISSWNTVPGVNILQHVHREPDRKEVFNPRKMIIDPRKVIQTSVHSVLRAYGNSVNVPMDVALIYHCRVPLQGNLPRESLIRDTTLWRYNSSLIMNVNKVLYQTVL
;
A
#
# COMPACT_ATOMS: atom_id res chain seq x y z
N MET A 1 40.76 41.16 75.69
CA MET A 1 41.89 40.27 76.04
C MET A 1 42.12 39.31 74.88
N ILE A 2 43.36 39.32 74.34
CA ILE A 2 44.11 38.22 73.69
C ILE A 2 43.46 37.60 72.41
N HIS A 3 43.88 37.92 71.18
CA HIS A 3 45.04 37.46 70.36
C HIS A 3 44.90 36.11 69.60
N CYS A 4 45.42 36.12 68.35
CA CYS A 4 45.75 35.02 67.39
C CYS A 4 44.60 34.32 66.62
N GLY A 5 44.68 34.00 65.31
CA GLY A 5 45.71 34.15 64.29
C GLY A 5 45.42 33.29 63.02
N LYS A 6 45.68 33.86 61.83
CA LYS A 6 46.03 33.30 60.49
C LYS A 6 45.23 32.17 59.75
N LYS A 7 44.65 32.58 58.60
CA LYS A 7 44.66 32.07 57.18
C LYS A 7 44.83 30.57 56.85
N HIS A 8 44.04 30.06 55.87
CA HIS A 8 44.43 29.61 54.50
C HIS A 8 43.22 28.96 53.76
N ILE A 9 42.67 29.57 52.69
CA ILE A 9 42.78 29.21 51.26
C ILE A 9 42.92 27.70 50.97
N CYS A 10 41.81 27.02 50.59
CA CYS A 10 41.78 25.84 49.70
C CYS A 10 40.33 25.44 49.35
N ALA A 11 39.75 26.02 48.29
CA ALA A 11 38.49 25.51 47.71
C ALA A 11 38.33 25.77 46.20
N GLY A 12 39.38 26.23 45.50
CA GLY A 12 39.31 26.60 44.08
C GLY A 12 39.93 25.60 43.10
N PHE A 13 40.74 24.64 43.56
CA PHE A 13 41.54 23.79 42.67
C PHE A 13 40.93 22.41 42.36
N ALA A 14 39.93 21.95 43.13
CA ALA A 14 39.32 20.63 42.91
C ALA A 14 38.29 20.59 41.76
N CYS A 15 37.59 21.71 41.48
CA CYS A 15 36.55 21.75 40.44
C CYS A 15 37.10 21.84 39.01
N ILE A 16 38.31 22.37 38.82
CA ILE A 16 38.90 22.56 37.48
C ILE A 16 39.43 21.24 36.91
N LEU A 17 39.92 20.33 37.77
CA LEU A 17 40.47 19.04 37.33
C LEU A 17 39.40 18.03 36.87
N ILE A 18 38.17 18.12 37.41
CA ILE A 18 37.06 17.24 37.02
C ILE A 18 36.47 17.66 35.66
N PHE A 19 36.40 18.96 35.36
CA PHE A 19 35.92 19.42 34.05
C PHE A 19 36.93 19.15 32.91
N ALA A 20 38.23 19.24 33.18
CA ALA A 20 39.26 18.94 32.18
C ALA A 20 39.32 17.44 31.81
N SER A 21 39.02 16.54 32.75
CA SER A 21 39.02 15.08 32.52
C SER A 21 37.79 14.61 31.74
N ILE A 22 36.63 15.26 31.90
CA ILE A 22 35.41 14.97 31.12
C ILE A 22 35.53 15.47 29.67
N LEU A 23 36.10 16.65 29.45
CA LEU A 23 36.31 17.20 28.09
C LEU A 23 37.34 16.40 27.28
N THR A 24 38.39 15.89 27.92
CA THR A 24 39.42 15.08 27.23
C THR A 24 38.94 13.68 26.86
N CYS A 25 38.02 13.08 27.62
CA CYS A 25 37.40 11.80 27.25
C CYS A 25 36.43 11.96 26.06
N SER A 26 35.61 13.02 26.05
CA SER A 26 34.65 13.29 24.96
C SER A 26 35.33 13.57 23.61
N TRP A 27 36.49 14.27 23.63
CA TRP A 27 37.26 14.52 22.42
C TRP A 27 37.97 13.28 21.86
N LYS A 28 38.43 12.37 22.72
CA LYS A 28 39.06 11.10 22.28
C LYS A 28 38.05 10.14 21.64
N ASP A 29 36.83 10.05 22.14
CA ASP A 29 35.77 9.23 21.53
C ASP A 29 35.34 9.76 20.15
N SER A 30 35.25 11.08 19.99
CA SER A 30 34.90 11.69 18.69
C SER A 30 36.00 11.49 17.63
N GLN A 31 37.28 11.50 18.02
CA GLN A 31 38.38 11.15 17.10
C GLN A 31 38.46 9.64 16.79
N LEU A 32 38.12 8.77 17.74
CA LEU A 32 38.11 7.33 17.52
C LEU A 32 36.95 6.92 16.58
N GLN A 33 35.77 7.53 16.72
CA GLN A 33 34.67 7.36 15.76
C GLN A 33 35.06 7.86 14.37
N ASN A 34 35.66 9.05 14.25
CA ASN A 34 36.06 9.58 12.94
C ASN A 34 37.13 8.75 12.21
N ASN A 35 38.01 8.06 12.95
CA ASN A 35 39.02 7.17 12.35
C ASN A 35 38.48 5.77 12.00
N ILE A 36 37.39 5.31 12.65
CA ILE A 36 36.71 4.05 12.31
C ILE A 36 35.78 4.24 11.09
N THR A 37 35.10 5.38 10.95
CA THR A 37 34.25 5.69 9.79
C THR A 37 35.05 5.87 8.49
N ARG A 38 36.36 6.18 8.59
CA ARG A 38 37.26 6.31 7.43
C ARG A 38 37.80 5.00 6.87
N LYS A 39 37.60 3.86 7.56
CA LYS A 39 38.17 2.55 7.17
C LYS A 39 37.16 1.54 6.60
N ILE A 40 35.88 1.91 6.41
CA ILE A 40 34.83 0.99 5.91
C ILE A 40 34.18 1.47 4.58
N PHE A 41 34.56 2.64 4.05
CA PHE A 41 34.18 3.03 2.70
C PHE A 41 35.41 3.01 1.78
N PRO A 42 35.49 2.13 0.77
CA PRO A 42 36.50 2.28 -0.26
C PRO A 42 36.28 3.64 -0.93
N GLN A 43 37.35 4.44 -0.98
CA GLN A 43 37.41 5.68 -1.76
C GLN A 43 36.97 5.34 -3.19
N ALA A 44 35.85 5.94 -3.61
CA ALA A 44 35.44 5.91 -5.00
C ALA A 44 36.56 6.57 -5.82
N THR A 45 37.31 5.76 -6.55
CA THR A 45 38.13 6.22 -7.66
C THR A 45 37.25 7.06 -8.57
N THR A 46 37.52 8.35 -8.63
CA THR A 46 36.94 9.27 -9.62
C THR A 46 37.46 8.90 -11.00
N ALA A 47 36.96 7.80 -11.54
CA ALA A 47 36.85 7.64 -12.98
C ALA A 47 35.77 8.63 -13.43
N SER A 48 36.16 9.65 -14.17
CA SER A 48 35.21 10.48 -14.92
C SER A 48 34.32 9.54 -15.74
N PRO A 49 32.98 9.49 -15.52
CA PRO A 49 32.15 8.61 -16.32
C PRO A 49 32.04 9.23 -17.71
N ALA A 50 32.69 8.59 -18.68
CA ALA A 50 32.43 8.80 -20.08
C ALA A 50 30.90 8.75 -20.30
N GLY A 51 30.32 9.87 -20.76
CA GLY A 51 29.01 9.94 -21.39
C GLY A 51 27.80 9.47 -20.58
N GLN A 52 27.46 10.12 -19.45
CA GLN A 52 26.13 9.93 -18.85
C GLN A 52 25.06 10.63 -19.72
N LEU A 53 24.45 9.87 -20.63
CA LEU A 53 23.38 10.31 -21.54
C LEU A 53 22.02 10.23 -20.83
N CYS A 54 21.10 11.15 -21.13
CA CYS A 54 19.75 11.27 -20.52
C CYS A 54 19.78 11.54 -19.00
N ARG A 55 20.22 12.75 -18.66
CA ARG A 55 20.52 13.26 -17.30
C ARG A 55 19.30 13.78 -16.54
N GLY A 56 18.09 13.44 -16.98
CA GLY A 56 16.86 13.76 -16.28
C GLY A 56 16.93 13.31 -14.81
N LYS A 57 16.45 14.16 -13.89
CA LYS A 57 16.49 13.85 -12.46
C LYS A 57 15.63 12.60 -12.20
N PRO A 58 16.16 11.56 -11.52
CA PRO A 58 15.37 10.42 -11.12
C PRO A 58 14.16 10.87 -10.29
N ALA A 59 12.97 10.37 -10.61
CA ALA A 59 11.79 10.58 -9.80
C ALA A 59 11.95 9.86 -8.46
N GLN A 60 11.92 10.62 -7.36
CA GLN A 60 12.11 10.09 -6.01
C GLN A 60 10.80 9.89 -5.24
N ASN A 61 9.72 10.54 -5.70
CA ASN A 61 8.44 10.53 -5.01
C ASN A 61 7.50 9.48 -5.61
N VAL A 62 6.71 8.83 -4.75
CA VAL A 62 5.64 7.89 -5.15
C VAL A 62 4.58 8.56 -6.01
N ILE A 63 4.34 9.87 -5.81
CA ILE A 63 3.47 10.69 -6.64
C ILE A 63 4.31 11.86 -7.16
N THR A 64 4.49 11.93 -8.48
CA THR A 64 5.26 13.00 -9.12
C THR A 64 4.34 13.86 -9.99
N ALA A 65 4.09 15.10 -9.58
CA ALA A 65 3.37 16.07 -10.37
C ALA A 65 4.20 16.52 -11.58
N LEU A 66 3.61 16.53 -12.77
CA LEU A 66 4.24 17.11 -13.96
C LEU A 66 4.10 18.64 -13.98
N LYS A 67 4.82 19.30 -14.90
CA LYS A 67 4.83 20.77 -15.03
C LYS A 67 3.46 21.38 -15.27
N ASP A 68 2.54 20.61 -15.84
CA ASP A 68 1.17 21.05 -16.12
C ASP A 68 0.28 21.18 -14.88
N LYS A 69 0.72 20.61 -13.74
CA LYS A 69 -0.04 20.53 -12.49
C LYS A 69 -1.40 19.85 -12.62
N ARG A 70 -1.64 19.12 -13.72
CA ARG A 70 -2.87 18.39 -14.03
C ARG A 70 -2.62 16.89 -14.19
N THR A 71 -1.36 16.48 -14.34
CA THR A 71 -0.91 15.11 -14.47
C THR A 71 -0.01 14.74 -13.30
N PHE A 72 -0.29 13.61 -12.66
CA PHE A 72 0.50 13.05 -11.57
C PHE A 72 0.88 11.62 -11.93
N ILE A 73 2.18 11.33 -11.96
CA ILE A 73 2.73 10.02 -12.29
C ILE A 73 2.93 9.22 -11.01
N ILE A 74 2.43 7.98 -10.98
CA ILE A 74 2.67 7.03 -9.89
C ILE A 74 3.85 6.13 -10.25
N CYS A 75 3.69 5.27 -11.26
CA CYS A 75 4.75 4.35 -11.66
C CYS A 75 4.55 3.84 -13.10
N PRO A 76 5.64 3.75 -13.91
CA PRO A 76 5.63 3.06 -15.18
C PRO A 76 5.95 1.57 -15.04
N TYR A 77 5.16 0.73 -15.70
CA TYR A 77 5.34 -0.71 -15.76
C TYR A 77 5.50 -1.17 -17.21
N PHE A 78 6.44 -2.07 -17.45
CA PHE A 78 6.50 -2.84 -18.67
C PHE A 78 5.31 -3.80 -18.72
N ASP A 79 4.60 -3.81 -19.84
CA ASP A 79 3.41 -4.61 -20.07
C ASP A 79 3.45 -5.12 -21.52
N ASP A 80 3.69 -6.40 -21.70
CA ASP A 80 3.83 -7.08 -22.99
C ASP A 80 2.68 -8.05 -23.29
N ARG A 81 1.61 -8.01 -22.50
CA ARG A 81 0.48 -8.95 -22.59
C ARG A 81 -0.29 -8.85 -23.91
N GLU A 82 -0.30 -7.67 -24.53
CA GLU A 82 -0.91 -7.41 -25.86
C GLU A 82 0.14 -6.95 -26.88
N SER A 83 0.95 -5.96 -26.50
CA SER A 83 1.99 -5.36 -27.33
C SER A 83 3.09 -4.83 -26.42
N LYS A 84 4.29 -4.61 -26.95
CA LYS A 84 5.44 -4.10 -26.18
C LYS A 84 5.19 -2.63 -25.79
N VAL A 85 4.60 -2.41 -24.61
CA VAL A 85 4.27 -1.07 -24.11
C VAL A 85 4.86 -0.81 -22.72
N THR A 86 5.13 0.46 -22.45
CA THR A 86 5.19 0.98 -21.09
C THR A 86 3.81 1.52 -20.74
N ARG A 87 3.17 0.95 -19.72
CA ARG A 87 1.93 1.47 -19.13
C ARG A 87 2.27 2.26 -17.87
N VAL A 88 1.97 3.54 -17.87
CA VAL A 88 2.19 4.41 -16.70
C VAL A 88 0.88 4.58 -15.94
N ILE A 89 0.85 4.12 -14.69
CA ILE A 89 -0.25 4.39 -13.78
C ILE A 89 -0.12 5.83 -13.29
N GLY A 90 -1.20 6.59 -13.43
CA GLY A 90 -1.24 8.02 -13.11
C GLY A 90 -2.59 8.50 -12.63
N ILE A 91 -2.63 9.79 -12.29
CA ILE A 91 -3.84 10.56 -12.03
C ILE A 91 -3.83 11.74 -12.99
N VAL A 92 -4.93 11.96 -13.71
CA VAL A 92 -5.05 13.07 -14.67
C VAL A 92 -6.36 13.81 -14.49
N HIS A 93 -6.36 15.11 -14.80
CA HIS A 93 -7.61 15.85 -15.01
C HIS A 93 -8.26 15.36 -16.30
N HIS A 94 -9.46 14.81 -16.23
CA HIS A 94 -10.05 14.07 -17.35
C HIS A 94 -10.36 14.95 -18.56
N GLU A 95 -10.56 16.26 -18.38
CA GLU A 95 -10.82 17.20 -19.48
C GLU A 95 -9.59 18.00 -19.89
N ASP A 96 -8.67 18.30 -18.98
CA ASP A 96 -7.64 19.31 -19.25
C ASP A 96 -6.40 18.68 -19.89
N VAL A 97 -6.14 17.40 -19.60
CA VAL A 97 -4.99 16.68 -20.13
C VAL A 97 -5.33 16.07 -21.48
N LYS A 98 -5.03 16.81 -22.55
CA LYS A 98 -5.37 16.39 -23.94
C LYS A 98 -4.33 15.48 -24.58
N GLN A 99 -3.06 15.67 -24.23
CA GLN A 99 -1.97 14.95 -24.86
C GLN A 99 -0.78 14.83 -23.92
N LEU A 100 -0.13 13.68 -23.99
CA LEU A 100 1.11 13.37 -23.31
C LEU A 100 1.98 12.57 -24.28
N TYR A 101 3.28 12.63 -24.05
CA TYR A 101 4.32 11.97 -24.83
C TYR A 101 5.26 11.27 -23.86
N CYS A 102 5.59 10.02 -24.18
CA CYS A 102 6.63 9.28 -23.50
C CYS A 102 7.95 9.46 -24.23
N TRP A 103 8.97 9.81 -23.47
CA TRP A 103 10.34 10.00 -23.91
C TRP A 103 11.18 8.85 -23.37
N PHE A 104 11.55 7.95 -24.24
CA PHE A 104 12.40 6.80 -23.93
C PHE A 104 13.85 7.15 -24.24
N CYS A 105 14.73 6.84 -23.30
CA CYS A 105 16.15 6.91 -23.51
C CYS A 105 16.73 5.51 -23.72
N CYS A 106 17.13 5.20 -24.94
CA CYS A 106 17.75 3.93 -25.27
C CYS A 106 19.26 3.98 -24.99
N GLN A 107 19.75 3.00 -24.26
CA GLN A 107 21.19 2.81 -24.00
C GLN A 107 21.73 1.78 -25.01
N PRO A 108 23.04 1.83 -25.37
CA PRO A 108 24.09 2.70 -24.83
C PRO A 108 24.23 4.07 -25.51
N ASP A 109 23.67 4.25 -26.72
CA ASP A 109 23.92 5.46 -27.54
C ASP A 109 23.15 6.71 -27.07
N GLY A 110 22.31 6.59 -26.04
CA GLY A 110 21.49 7.69 -25.51
C GLY A 110 20.44 8.20 -26.48
N LYS A 111 20.10 7.42 -27.52
CA LYS A 111 19.11 7.83 -28.52
C LYS A 111 17.75 8.00 -27.87
N ILE A 112 17.16 9.16 -28.12
CA ILE A 112 15.84 9.53 -27.58
C ILE A 112 14.77 9.10 -28.58
N TYR A 113 13.78 8.35 -28.10
CA TYR A 113 12.59 8.01 -28.84
C TYR A 113 11.37 8.62 -28.16
N VAL A 114 10.54 9.32 -28.93
CA VAL A 114 9.35 9.99 -28.42
C VAL A 114 8.12 9.32 -29.02
N SER A 115 7.28 8.74 -28.18
CA SER A 115 5.98 8.18 -28.56
C SER A 115 4.85 9.04 -28.03
N LYS A 116 3.83 9.30 -28.85
CA LYS A 116 2.57 9.85 -28.35
C LYS A 116 1.93 8.82 -27.41
N ALA A 117 1.48 9.27 -26.25
CA ALA A 117 0.81 8.41 -25.28
C ALA A 117 -0.69 8.32 -25.58
N LYS A 118 -1.27 7.13 -25.44
CA LYS A 118 -2.72 6.96 -25.30
C LYS A 118 -3.08 7.18 -23.84
N ILE A 119 -3.87 8.19 -23.56
CA ILE A 119 -4.36 8.49 -22.20
C ILE A 119 -5.72 7.81 -22.04
N ASP A 120 -5.79 6.81 -21.18
CA ASP A 120 -6.99 6.04 -20.89
C ASP A 120 -7.43 6.33 -19.44
N VAL A 121 -8.35 7.27 -19.27
CA VAL A 121 -8.90 7.64 -17.97
C VAL A 121 -9.95 6.62 -17.57
N HIS A 122 -9.80 6.02 -16.39
CA HIS A 122 -10.70 4.99 -15.90
C HIS A 122 -12.13 5.54 -15.77
N SER A 123 -13.11 4.76 -16.22
CA SER A 123 -14.51 5.19 -16.28
C SER A 123 -15.10 5.48 -14.90
N ASP A 124 -14.61 4.79 -13.86
CA ASP A 124 -15.19 4.82 -12.51
C ASP A 124 -14.64 5.97 -11.65
N ARG A 125 -14.69 7.20 -12.19
CA ARG A 125 -14.25 8.43 -11.48
C ARG A 125 -15.32 9.01 -10.57
N PHE A 126 -16.54 8.47 -10.56
CA PHE A 126 -17.67 8.95 -9.74
C PHE A 126 -17.94 10.47 -9.79
N GLY A 127 -17.73 11.06 -10.97
CA GLY A 127 -17.94 12.49 -11.22
C GLY A 127 -16.76 13.40 -10.84
N PHE A 128 -15.70 12.89 -10.22
CA PHE A 128 -14.54 13.71 -9.84
C PHE A 128 -13.77 14.23 -11.08
N PRO A 129 -13.17 15.43 -11.01
CA PRO A 129 -12.41 16.02 -12.12
C PRO A 129 -11.06 15.33 -12.37
N TYR A 130 -10.47 14.72 -11.33
CA TYR A 130 -9.28 13.88 -11.45
C TYR A 130 -9.65 12.41 -11.27
N GLY A 131 -9.10 11.55 -12.13
CA GLY A 131 -9.31 10.10 -12.10
C GLY A 131 -8.02 9.33 -12.29
N ALA A 132 -8.06 8.05 -11.91
CA ALA A 132 -7.01 7.10 -12.27
C ALA A 132 -6.91 6.98 -13.79
N ALA A 133 -5.70 6.85 -14.31
CA ALA A 133 -5.47 6.72 -15.74
C ALA A 133 -4.29 5.81 -16.05
N ASP A 134 -4.42 5.10 -17.18
CA ASP A 134 -3.31 4.44 -17.83
C ASP A 134 -2.79 5.35 -18.95
N ILE A 135 -1.55 5.80 -18.84
CA ILE A 135 -0.84 6.51 -19.90
C ILE A 135 0.01 5.47 -20.63
N VAL A 136 -0.50 4.98 -21.76
CA VAL A 136 0.07 3.84 -22.50
C VAL A 136 0.95 4.34 -23.63
N CYS A 137 2.19 3.86 -23.67
CA CYS A 137 3.18 4.27 -24.65
C CYS A 137 3.82 3.05 -25.33
N LEU A 138 3.81 3.04 -26.66
CA LEU A 138 4.52 2.04 -27.45
C LEU A 138 6.03 2.20 -27.24
N GLU A 139 6.71 1.12 -26.90
CA GLU A 139 8.16 1.13 -26.80
C GLU A 139 8.81 1.04 -28.19
N PRO A 140 10.00 1.64 -28.38
CA PRO A 140 10.75 1.46 -29.61
C PRO A 140 11.14 -0.02 -29.81
N GLU A 141 11.02 -0.52 -31.05
CA GLU A 141 11.36 -1.91 -31.39
C GLU A 141 12.86 -2.19 -31.22
N ASN A 142 13.70 -1.20 -31.54
CA ASN A 142 15.14 -1.35 -31.61
C ASN A 142 15.85 -1.19 -30.25
N CYS A 143 15.12 -1.09 -29.14
CA CYS A 143 15.72 -1.01 -27.81
C CYS A 143 14.78 -1.44 -26.68
N ASP A 144 15.35 -1.72 -25.51
CA ASP A 144 14.62 -2.00 -24.26
C ASP A 144 14.87 -0.87 -23.24
N PRO A 145 14.02 0.18 -23.23
CA PRO A 145 14.31 1.37 -22.45
C PRO A 145 14.13 1.13 -20.94
N THR A 146 15.17 1.23 -20.15
CA THR A 146 15.04 1.02 -18.69
C THR A 146 14.25 2.13 -17.98
N HIS A 147 14.09 3.28 -18.61
CA HIS A 147 13.42 4.44 -18.03
C HIS A 147 12.60 5.23 -19.06
N VAL A 148 11.62 5.98 -18.57
CA VAL A 148 10.76 6.85 -19.36
C VAL A 148 10.59 8.20 -18.68
N SER A 149 10.41 9.24 -19.47
CA SER A 149 9.93 10.55 -19.03
C SER A 149 8.60 10.89 -19.70
N ILE A 150 7.70 11.58 -18.99
CA ILE A 150 6.37 11.94 -19.50
C ILE A 150 6.29 13.46 -19.62
N HIS A 151 5.81 13.95 -20.77
CA HIS A 151 5.73 15.38 -21.06
C HIS A 151 4.55 15.73 -21.98
N GLN A 152 4.04 16.96 -21.94
CA GLN A 152 2.90 17.39 -22.78
C GLN A 152 3.27 17.69 -24.25
N SER A 153 4.56 17.86 -24.54
CA SER A 153 5.07 18.19 -25.87
C SER A 153 6.04 17.12 -26.37
N PRO A 154 6.06 16.82 -27.69
CA PRO A 154 7.06 15.95 -28.31
C PRO A 154 8.41 16.66 -28.51
N HIS A 155 8.45 17.97 -28.26
CA HIS A 155 9.66 18.80 -28.33
C HIS A 155 10.06 19.27 -26.95
N GLY A 156 11.37 19.40 -26.74
CA GLY A 156 11.95 19.81 -25.46
C GLY A 156 13.28 19.14 -25.19
N ASN A 157 13.75 19.28 -23.95
CA ASN A 157 14.98 18.67 -23.48
C ASN A 157 14.66 17.62 -22.40
N ILE A 158 14.93 16.35 -22.70
CA ILE A 158 14.69 15.22 -21.79
C ILE A 158 15.48 15.35 -20.47
N ASP A 159 16.63 16.01 -20.48
CA ASP A 159 17.47 16.20 -19.30
C ASP A 159 16.82 17.09 -18.24
N GLN A 160 15.77 17.84 -18.62
CA GLN A 160 14.97 18.67 -17.72
C GLN A 160 13.70 17.96 -17.21
N LEU A 161 13.45 16.72 -17.66
CA LEU A 161 12.28 15.96 -17.29
C LEU A 161 12.58 15.00 -16.14
N PRO A 162 11.58 14.70 -15.30
CA PRO A 162 11.70 13.62 -14.34
C PRO A 162 11.84 12.28 -15.07
N ARG A 163 12.75 11.44 -14.60
CA ARG A 163 13.05 10.13 -15.17
C ARG A 163 12.50 9.05 -14.25
N PHE A 164 11.63 8.20 -14.80
CA PHE A 164 10.98 7.12 -14.07
C PHE A 164 11.55 5.78 -14.53
N GLU A 165 11.95 4.93 -13.59
CA GLU A 165 12.37 3.56 -13.87
C GLU A 165 11.16 2.71 -14.26
N ILE A 166 11.24 2.01 -15.40
CA ILE A 166 10.19 1.11 -15.87
C ILE A 166 10.30 -0.21 -15.10
N LYS A 167 9.28 -0.49 -14.28
CA LYS A 167 9.18 -1.71 -13.46
C LYS A 167 8.72 -2.90 -14.31
N ASN A 168 8.77 -4.11 -13.75
CA ASN A 168 8.34 -5.37 -14.38
C ASN A 168 9.07 -5.79 -15.66
N ARG A 169 10.29 -5.28 -15.92
CA ARG A 169 11.07 -5.66 -17.12
C ARG A 169 11.64 -7.08 -17.09
N LYS A 170 11.86 -7.65 -15.91
CA LYS A 170 12.39 -9.01 -15.78
C LYS A 170 11.25 -9.91 -15.32
N ALA A 171 11.07 -11.03 -16.02
CA ALA A 171 10.24 -12.11 -15.52
C ALA A 171 10.89 -12.65 -14.26
N GLU A 172 10.20 -12.52 -13.14
CA GLU A 172 10.58 -13.12 -11.86
C GLU A 172 9.74 -14.38 -11.66
N THR A 173 10.34 -15.46 -11.14
CA THR A 173 9.53 -16.55 -10.58
C THR A 173 8.70 -15.98 -9.45
N PHE A 174 7.41 -16.34 -9.37
CA PHE A 174 6.54 -15.87 -8.29
C PHE A 174 7.23 -16.03 -6.94
N SER A 175 7.42 -14.91 -6.26
CA SER A 175 8.02 -14.92 -4.93
C SER A 175 6.99 -15.27 -3.87
N VAL A 176 5.69 -15.07 -4.15
CA VAL A 176 4.59 -15.32 -3.21
C VAL A 176 3.31 -15.82 -3.90
N ASP A 177 2.50 -16.59 -3.17
CA ASP A 177 1.19 -17.07 -3.66
C ASP A 177 0.14 -15.96 -3.56
N PHE A 178 0.08 -15.24 -2.44
CA PHE A 178 -0.94 -14.22 -2.17
C PHE A 178 -0.31 -12.92 -1.65
N THR A 179 -0.71 -11.81 -2.28
CA THR A 179 -0.49 -10.46 -1.76
C THR A 179 -1.82 -9.76 -1.52
N VAL A 180 -2.02 -9.19 -0.33
CA VAL A 180 -3.18 -8.33 -0.04
C VAL A 180 -2.82 -6.88 -0.35
N CYS A 181 -3.66 -6.18 -1.10
CA CYS A 181 -3.53 -4.76 -1.39
C CYS A 181 -4.56 -3.98 -0.60
N ILE A 182 -4.11 -3.26 0.42
CA ILE A 182 -4.90 -2.25 1.11
C ILE A 182 -4.58 -0.92 0.45
N SER A 183 -5.60 -0.32 -0.14
CA SER A 183 -5.50 0.96 -0.86
C SER A 183 -5.26 2.11 0.12
N ALA A 184 -6.16 3.09 0.28
CA ALA A 184 -5.83 4.26 1.07
C ALA A 184 -6.08 4.06 2.58
N MET A 185 -5.01 3.97 3.39
CA MET A 185 -5.10 4.11 4.85
C MET A 185 -5.08 5.60 5.22
N PHE A 186 -6.27 6.19 5.42
CA PHE A 186 -6.46 7.62 5.63
C PHE A 186 -7.25 7.93 6.91
N GLY A 187 -7.48 9.22 7.18
CA GLY A 187 -8.43 9.66 8.21
C GLY A 187 -7.94 9.45 9.64
N ASN A 188 -6.61 9.47 9.86
CA ASN A 188 -6.00 9.11 11.14
C ASN A 188 -6.44 7.71 11.61
N TYR A 189 -6.34 6.73 10.71
CA TYR A 189 -6.75 5.35 10.95
C TYR A 189 -6.21 4.82 12.29
N ASN A 190 -7.13 4.40 13.17
CA ASN A 190 -6.83 4.03 14.56
C ASN A 190 -7.55 2.75 15.00
N ASN A 191 -8.03 1.92 14.07
CA ASN A 191 -8.65 0.64 14.40
C ASN A 191 -7.56 -0.44 14.55
N VAL A 192 -6.74 -0.29 15.60
CA VAL A 192 -5.50 -1.04 15.87
C VAL A 192 -5.80 -2.53 16.09
N LEU A 193 -6.72 -2.85 17.00
CA LEU A 193 -7.03 -4.23 17.34
C LEU A 193 -7.62 -5.01 16.14
N GLN A 194 -8.55 -4.41 15.40
CA GLN A 194 -9.12 -5.04 14.21
C GLN A 194 -8.09 -5.21 13.09
N PHE A 195 -7.18 -4.24 12.93
CA PHE A 195 -6.10 -4.35 11.95
C PHE A 195 -5.16 -5.53 12.28
N ILE A 196 -4.71 -5.67 13.52
CA ILE A 196 -3.87 -6.81 13.96
C ILE A 196 -4.61 -8.13 13.71
N GLN A 197 -5.88 -8.24 14.11
CA GLN A 197 -6.67 -9.45 13.87
C GLN A 197 -6.80 -9.76 12.37
N SER A 198 -6.96 -8.74 11.52
CA SER A 198 -7.05 -8.93 10.07
C SER A 198 -5.71 -9.38 9.47
N MET A 199 -4.59 -8.78 9.88
CA MET A 199 -3.25 -9.20 9.45
C MET A 199 -2.93 -10.65 9.84
N GLU A 200 -3.24 -11.03 11.09
CA GLU A 200 -3.02 -12.40 11.54
C GLU A 200 -3.97 -13.39 10.86
N MET A 201 -5.21 -13.00 10.57
CA MET A 201 -6.12 -13.80 9.75
C MET A 201 -5.60 -13.99 8.33
N TYR A 202 -5.06 -12.94 7.69
CA TYR A 202 -4.44 -13.06 6.37
C TYR A 202 -3.27 -14.05 6.39
N LYS A 203 -2.41 -14.00 7.41
CA LYS A 203 -1.30 -14.97 7.57
C LYS A 203 -1.83 -16.40 7.74
N ILE A 204 -2.85 -16.61 8.57
CA ILE A 204 -3.51 -17.91 8.75
C ILE A 204 -4.09 -18.44 7.43
N LEU A 205 -4.64 -17.55 6.59
CA LEU A 205 -5.24 -17.90 5.30
C LEU A 205 -4.20 -18.11 4.17
N GLY A 206 -2.92 -17.87 4.44
CA GLY A 206 -1.80 -18.18 3.53
C GLY A 206 -1.16 -16.96 2.85
N VAL A 207 -1.40 -15.74 3.34
CA VAL A 207 -0.79 -14.51 2.81
C VAL A 207 0.68 -14.39 3.20
N GLN A 208 1.52 -14.04 2.23
CA GLN A 208 2.93 -13.76 2.48
C GLN A 208 3.28 -12.27 2.46
N LYS A 209 2.50 -11.45 1.75
CA LYS A 209 2.73 -10.00 1.66
C LYS A 209 1.45 -9.19 1.76
N VAL A 210 1.54 -8.04 2.38
CA VAL A 210 0.49 -7.03 2.44
C VAL A 210 1.08 -5.69 1.99
N VAL A 211 0.54 -5.10 0.94
CA VAL A 211 0.92 -3.77 0.46
C VAL A 211 -0.11 -2.76 0.96
N ILE A 212 0.33 -1.69 1.61
CA ILE A 212 -0.56 -0.67 2.18
C ILE A 212 -0.18 0.71 1.64
N TYR A 213 -1.13 1.39 0.99
CA TYR A 213 -0.94 2.78 0.57
C TYR A 213 -1.31 3.71 1.72
N LYS A 214 -0.29 4.10 2.48
CA LYS A 214 -0.47 4.83 3.74
C LYS A 214 -0.48 6.33 3.50
N ASN A 215 -1.63 6.96 3.79
CA ASN A 215 -1.75 8.41 3.85
C ASN A 215 -1.52 8.92 5.28
N ASN A 216 -2.34 8.48 6.24
CA ASN A 216 -2.24 8.91 7.64
C ASN A 216 -2.88 7.89 8.59
N CYS A 217 -2.23 7.62 9.72
CA CYS A 217 -2.72 6.73 10.78
C CYS A 217 -2.25 7.22 12.16
N SER A 218 -2.81 6.63 13.23
CA SER A 218 -2.42 6.97 14.59
C SER A 218 -0.99 6.53 14.93
N HIS A 219 -0.42 7.09 15.99
CA HIS A 219 0.91 6.70 16.48
C HIS A 219 0.97 5.22 16.92
N LEU A 220 -0.11 4.69 17.50
CA LEU A 220 -0.17 3.27 17.86
C LEU A 220 -0.17 2.39 16.61
N MET A 221 -0.89 2.81 15.56
CA MET A 221 -0.86 2.12 14.27
C MET A 221 0.54 2.12 13.65
N GLU A 222 1.29 3.22 13.74
CA GLU A 222 2.69 3.28 13.24
C GLU A 222 3.58 2.21 13.90
N LYS A 223 3.42 1.97 15.22
CA LYS A 223 4.16 0.91 15.93
C LYS A 223 3.83 -0.48 15.39
N VAL A 224 2.54 -0.75 15.15
CA VAL A 224 2.08 -2.02 14.58
C VAL A 224 2.56 -2.22 13.16
N LEU A 225 2.48 -1.18 12.31
CA LEU A 225 2.98 -1.24 10.94
C LEU A 225 4.49 -1.49 10.92
N LYS A 226 5.24 -0.83 11.80
CA LYS A 226 6.68 -1.06 11.95
C LYS A 226 6.99 -2.52 12.28
N PHE A 227 6.25 -3.12 13.22
CA PHE A 227 6.41 -4.54 13.56
C PHE A 227 6.22 -5.44 12.33
N TYR A 228 5.15 -5.24 11.56
CA TYR A 228 4.90 -6.06 10.36
C TYR A 228 5.87 -5.78 9.21
N MET A 229 6.43 -4.58 9.13
CA MET A 229 7.50 -4.26 8.17
C MET A 229 8.80 -4.97 8.53
N GLU A 230 9.17 -5.01 9.81
CA GLU A 230 10.36 -5.71 10.31
C GLU A 230 10.20 -7.24 10.20
N GLU A 231 8.99 -7.76 10.44
CA GLU A 231 8.64 -9.17 10.15
C GLU A 231 8.73 -9.48 8.64
N GLY A 232 8.61 -8.46 7.79
CA GLY A 232 8.60 -8.59 6.34
C GLY A 232 7.22 -8.91 5.76
N THR A 233 6.16 -8.94 6.55
CA THR A 233 4.79 -9.18 6.07
C THR A 233 4.23 -7.95 5.34
N VAL A 234 4.53 -6.74 5.81
CA VAL A 234 3.96 -5.49 5.27
C VAL A 234 4.99 -4.69 4.46
N GLU A 235 4.58 -4.24 3.27
CA GLU A 235 5.25 -3.23 2.44
C GLU A 235 4.41 -1.94 2.47
N ILE A 236 4.95 -0.87 3.06
CA ILE A 236 4.28 0.44 3.07
C ILE A 236 4.65 1.24 1.82
N ILE A 237 3.64 1.72 1.11
CA ILE A 237 3.77 2.71 0.06
C ILE A 237 3.31 4.06 0.60
N PRO A 238 4.22 5.04 0.80
CA PRO A 238 3.82 6.39 1.19
C PRO A 238 2.85 6.99 0.17
N TRP A 239 1.70 7.48 0.63
CA TRP A 239 0.63 7.98 -0.25
C TRP A 239 0.26 9.44 0.07
N PRO A 240 1.14 10.41 -0.21
CA PRO A 240 0.97 11.81 0.19
C PRO A 240 0.03 12.59 -0.74
N ILE A 241 -1.07 11.99 -1.19
CA ILE A 241 -1.97 12.54 -2.21
C ILE A 241 -2.57 13.91 -1.84
N ASN A 242 -2.77 14.16 -0.54
CA ASN A 242 -3.26 15.42 0.01
C ASN A 242 -2.30 16.60 -0.19
N SER A 243 -1.01 16.33 -0.45
CA SER A 243 -0.04 17.37 -0.83
C SER A 243 -0.16 17.81 -2.30
N HIS A 244 -0.94 17.09 -3.10
CA HIS A 244 -1.09 17.31 -4.54
C HIS A 244 -2.51 17.71 -4.93
N LEU A 245 -3.52 17.14 -4.29
CA LEU A 245 -4.93 17.30 -4.64
C LEU A 245 -5.79 17.55 -3.40
N LYS A 246 -6.90 18.29 -3.58
CA LYS A 246 -7.99 18.31 -2.60
C LYS A 246 -8.66 16.94 -2.63
N VAL A 247 -8.45 16.13 -1.60
CA VAL A 247 -8.98 14.76 -1.51
C VAL A 247 -10.31 14.70 -0.77
N SER A 248 -11.16 13.74 -1.14
CA SER A 248 -12.42 13.45 -0.47
C SER A 248 -12.35 12.14 0.31
N SER A 249 -13.10 12.05 1.40
CA SER A 249 -13.46 10.80 2.09
C SER A 249 -14.77 10.19 1.57
N LYS A 250 -15.37 10.80 0.55
CA LYS A 250 -16.63 10.44 -0.07
C LYS A 250 -16.40 9.80 -1.44
N TRP A 251 -17.40 9.04 -1.85
CA TRP A 251 -17.41 8.31 -3.10
C TRP A 251 -17.91 9.12 -4.29
N HIS A 252 -18.63 10.22 -4.07
CA HIS A 252 -19.20 11.05 -5.13
C HIS A 252 -18.76 12.50 -5.05
N PHE A 253 -18.41 13.07 -6.20
CA PHE A 253 -18.00 14.47 -6.34
C PHE A 253 -19.01 15.46 -5.75
N MET A 254 -20.30 15.24 -5.98
CA MET A 254 -21.37 16.15 -5.53
C MET A 254 -21.47 16.30 -4.01
N GLN A 255 -20.80 15.46 -3.22
CA GLN A 255 -20.87 15.52 -1.76
C GLN A 255 -19.95 16.58 -1.14
N ASP A 256 -18.84 16.96 -1.80
CA ASP A 256 -17.89 17.94 -1.25
C ASP A 256 -17.07 18.74 -2.28
N GLY A 257 -17.24 18.47 -3.58
CA GLY A 257 -16.53 19.15 -4.65
C GLY A 257 -15.01 19.04 -4.53
N ALA A 258 -14.48 17.92 -4.02
CA ALA A 258 -13.04 17.67 -4.02
C ALA A 258 -12.53 17.31 -5.42
N HIS A 259 -11.21 17.16 -5.55
CA HIS A 259 -10.56 16.81 -6.81
C HIS A 259 -10.60 15.30 -7.08
N ILE A 260 -10.55 14.46 -6.05
CA ILE A 260 -10.49 12.99 -6.17
C ILE A 260 -11.14 12.29 -4.97
N GLY A 261 -11.87 11.22 -5.23
CA GLY A 261 -12.58 10.39 -4.23
C GLY A 261 -11.66 9.45 -3.44
N TYR A 262 -12.05 9.13 -2.21
CA TYR A 262 -11.37 8.21 -1.28
C TYR A 262 -9.84 8.26 -1.32
N TYR A 263 -9.26 9.46 -1.29
CA TYR A 263 -7.81 9.64 -1.28
C TYR A 263 -7.10 8.89 -2.45
N GLY A 264 -7.75 8.79 -3.61
CA GLY A 264 -7.17 8.12 -4.79
C GLY A 264 -7.13 6.60 -4.68
N GLN A 265 -8.09 5.99 -3.97
CA GLN A 265 -8.19 4.54 -3.74
C GLN A 265 -8.03 3.72 -5.02
N ILE A 266 -8.72 4.12 -6.10
CA ILE A 266 -8.70 3.40 -7.39
C ILE A 266 -7.29 3.41 -7.99
N THR A 267 -6.59 4.55 -7.95
CA THR A 267 -5.21 4.64 -8.44
C THR A 267 -4.28 3.72 -7.64
N ALA A 268 -4.42 3.70 -6.31
CA ALA A 268 -3.63 2.83 -5.44
C ALA A 268 -3.89 1.34 -5.74
N LEU A 269 -5.15 0.93 -5.91
CA LEU A 269 -5.50 -0.45 -6.28
C LEU A 269 -4.85 -0.85 -7.61
N ASN A 270 -4.95 0.00 -8.63
CA ASN A 270 -4.35 -0.28 -9.93
C ASN A 270 -2.82 -0.34 -9.86
N ASP A 271 -2.15 0.60 -9.18
CA ASP A 271 -0.70 0.51 -8.95
C ASP A 271 -0.31 -0.82 -8.27
N CYS A 272 -1.11 -1.27 -7.29
CA CYS A 272 -0.82 -2.48 -6.54
C CYS A 272 -0.89 -3.75 -7.41
N ILE A 273 -1.83 -3.80 -8.36
CA ILE A 273 -1.94 -4.91 -9.33
C ILE A 273 -0.67 -5.00 -10.15
N TYR A 274 -0.24 -3.88 -10.76
CA TYR A 274 0.95 -3.88 -11.61
C TYR A 274 2.22 -4.12 -10.82
N ARG A 275 2.36 -3.53 -9.63
CA ARG A 275 3.48 -3.80 -8.71
C ARG A 275 3.67 -5.28 -8.42
N ASN A 276 2.57 -6.03 -8.35
CA ASN A 276 2.58 -7.45 -8.01
C ASN A 276 2.39 -8.39 -9.20
N MET A 277 2.31 -7.87 -10.42
CA MET A 277 2.04 -8.65 -11.64
C MET A 277 3.03 -9.79 -11.88
N GLN A 278 4.30 -9.59 -11.55
CA GLN A 278 5.36 -10.61 -11.65
C GLN A 278 5.80 -11.19 -10.29
N ARG A 279 5.27 -10.66 -9.18
CA ARG A 279 5.68 -11.05 -7.82
C ARG A 279 4.72 -12.05 -7.19
N SER A 280 3.43 -11.94 -7.48
CA SER A 280 2.36 -12.68 -6.80
C SER A 280 1.55 -13.53 -7.77
N LYS A 281 1.22 -14.76 -7.37
CA LYS A 281 0.28 -15.60 -8.12
C LYS A 281 -1.14 -15.01 -8.08
N PHE A 282 -1.57 -14.54 -6.91
CA PHE A 282 -2.83 -13.84 -6.70
C PHE A 282 -2.65 -12.53 -5.93
N VAL A 283 -3.49 -11.57 -6.27
CA VAL A 283 -3.64 -10.32 -5.53
C VAL A 283 -5.05 -10.23 -4.96
N VAL A 284 -5.15 -9.91 -3.67
CA VAL A 284 -6.41 -9.73 -2.95
C VAL A 284 -6.66 -8.25 -2.77
N LEU A 285 -7.76 -7.73 -3.32
CA LEU A 285 -8.12 -6.33 -3.29
C LEU A 285 -9.16 -6.09 -2.18
N ASN A 286 -8.71 -5.89 -0.94
CA ASN A 286 -9.56 -5.76 0.24
C ASN A 286 -9.34 -4.42 0.96
N ASP A 287 -10.35 -4.00 1.73
CA ASP A 287 -10.16 -2.96 2.75
C ASP A 287 -9.55 -3.57 4.03
N ALA A 288 -9.07 -2.71 4.94
CA ALA A 288 -8.32 -3.16 6.13
C ALA A 288 -9.17 -3.91 7.17
N ASP A 289 -10.50 -3.78 7.07
CA ASP A 289 -11.52 -4.30 7.97
C ASP A 289 -12.34 -5.47 7.36
N GLU A 290 -11.91 -5.99 6.21
CA GLU A 290 -12.62 -7.02 5.44
C GLU A 290 -11.79 -8.30 5.27
N ILE A 291 -12.34 -9.44 5.63
CA ILE A 291 -11.65 -10.73 5.51
C ILE A 291 -12.46 -11.66 4.62
N ILE A 292 -11.88 -12.16 3.52
CA ILE A 292 -12.49 -13.24 2.73
C ILE A 292 -12.33 -14.53 3.53
N LEU A 293 -13.41 -15.00 4.15
CA LEU A 293 -13.46 -16.22 4.93
C LEU A 293 -13.91 -17.40 4.07
N PRO A 294 -13.07 -18.44 3.90
CA PRO A 294 -13.50 -19.69 3.29
C PRO A 294 -14.46 -20.47 4.22
N LEU A 295 -15.55 -21.00 3.66
CA LEU A 295 -16.53 -21.82 4.37
C LEU A 295 -16.32 -23.31 4.12
N LYS A 296 -15.92 -23.69 2.89
CA LYS A 296 -15.69 -25.10 2.49
C LYS A 296 -14.23 -25.53 2.53
N HIS A 297 -13.31 -24.58 2.64
CA HIS A 297 -11.87 -24.83 2.55
C HIS A 297 -11.16 -24.31 3.81
N PRO A 298 -9.98 -24.84 4.17
CA PRO A 298 -9.23 -24.37 5.33
C PRO A 298 -8.55 -23.02 5.09
N ASP A 299 -8.11 -22.76 3.86
CA ASP A 299 -7.26 -21.61 3.48
C ASP A 299 -7.54 -21.13 2.05
N TRP A 300 -6.93 -20.02 1.66
CA TRP A 300 -7.08 -19.48 0.30
C TRP A 300 -6.39 -20.35 -0.75
N LYS A 301 -5.29 -21.03 -0.43
CA LYS A 301 -4.58 -21.86 -1.40
C LYS A 301 -5.45 -23.00 -1.92
N THR A 302 -6.08 -23.73 -1.02
CA THR A 302 -6.98 -24.85 -1.32
C THR A 302 -8.25 -24.34 -2.01
N MET A 303 -8.82 -23.24 -1.51
CA MET A 303 -9.99 -22.61 -2.13
C MET A 303 -9.71 -22.18 -3.57
N MET A 304 -8.60 -21.48 -3.82
CA MET A 304 -8.26 -20.99 -5.15
C MET A 304 -7.93 -22.13 -6.12
N SER A 305 -7.32 -23.22 -5.64
CA SER A 305 -7.05 -24.39 -6.48
C SER A 305 -8.36 -25.03 -6.95
N SER A 306 -9.32 -25.23 -6.03
CA SER A 306 -10.68 -25.71 -6.34
C SER A 306 -11.43 -24.78 -7.30
N LEU A 307 -11.40 -23.46 -7.04
CA LEU A 307 -12.07 -22.47 -7.88
C LEU A 307 -11.47 -22.39 -9.30
N GLN A 308 -10.15 -22.50 -9.45
CA GLN A 308 -9.48 -22.50 -10.74
C GLN A 308 -9.79 -23.76 -11.56
N GLU A 309 -9.85 -24.93 -10.91
CA GLU A 309 -10.20 -26.19 -11.55
C GLU A 309 -11.65 -26.17 -12.06
N GLN A 310 -12.58 -25.66 -11.24
CA GLN A 310 -13.99 -25.55 -11.60
C GLN A 310 -14.27 -24.47 -12.65
N ASN A 311 -13.42 -23.45 -12.75
CA ASN A 311 -13.62 -22.31 -13.64
C ASN A 311 -12.37 -22.02 -14.50
N PRO A 312 -12.00 -22.91 -15.45
CA PRO A 312 -10.83 -22.72 -16.31
C PRO A 312 -10.86 -21.38 -17.05
N GLY A 313 -9.69 -20.74 -17.20
CA GLY A 313 -9.57 -19.43 -17.87
C GLY A 313 -9.93 -18.22 -17.00
N THR A 314 -10.61 -18.42 -15.88
CA THR A 314 -10.94 -17.34 -14.93
C THR A 314 -9.68 -16.69 -14.35
N GLY A 315 -9.75 -15.37 -14.19
CA GLY A 315 -8.70 -14.57 -13.55
C GLY A 315 -9.20 -13.70 -12.41
N ILE A 316 -10.51 -13.63 -12.21
CA ILE A 316 -11.14 -12.70 -11.28
C ILE A 316 -12.22 -13.46 -10.52
N PHE A 317 -12.07 -13.54 -9.20
CA PHE A 317 -12.98 -14.23 -8.31
C PHE A 317 -13.60 -13.19 -7.38
N LEU A 318 -14.90 -12.95 -7.52
CA LEU A 318 -15.62 -11.95 -6.74
C LEU A 318 -16.31 -12.60 -5.55
N PHE A 319 -16.07 -12.08 -4.36
CA PHE A 319 -16.63 -12.54 -3.10
C PHE A 319 -17.62 -11.50 -2.59
N GLU A 320 -18.75 -11.94 -2.06
CA GLU A 320 -19.81 -11.05 -1.58
C GLU A 320 -19.54 -10.54 -0.17
N ASN A 321 -19.78 -9.24 0.04
CA ASN A 321 -19.65 -8.57 1.32
C ASN A 321 -20.88 -8.76 2.21
N HIS A 322 -20.64 -9.22 3.43
CA HIS A 322 -21.66 -9.30 4.47
C HIS A 322 -21.22 -8.55 5.73
N ILE A 323 -22.15 -7.73 6.24
CA ILE A 323 -21.92 -6.83 7.35
C ILE A 323 -22.13 -7.57 8.67
N PHE A 324 -21.12 -7.52 9.53
CA PHE A 324 -21.17 -7.94 10.93
C PHE A 324 -21.19 -6.67 11.80
N PRO A 325 -22.35 -6.23 12.30
CA PRO A 325 -22.44 -4.97 13.03
C PRO A 325 -21.56 -4.93 14.27
N GLU A 326 -20.70 -3.92 14.35
CA GLU A 326 -19.85 -3.67 15.54
C GLU A 326 -20.68 -3.31 16.79
N THR A 327 -21.97 -2.99 16.62
CA THR A 327 -22.91 -2.71 17.70
C THR A 327 -23.52 -3.97 18.32
N VAL A 328 -23.34 -5.15 17.71
CA VAL A 328 -23.90 -6.41 18.18
C VAL A 328 -22.79 -7.41 18.46
N SER A 329 -22.53 -7.65 19.75
CA SER A 329 -21.47 -8.53 20.22
C SER A 329 -21.99 -9.69 21.08
N THR A 330 -21.10 -10.65 21.31
CA THR A 330 -21.28 -11.76 22.25
C THR A 330 -20.26 -11.67 23.37
N HIS A 331 -20.54 -12.28 24.52
CA HIS A 331 -19.58 -12.33 25.64
C HIS A 331 -18.41 -13.30 25.40
N MET A 332 -18.50 -14.14 24.35
CA MET A 332 -17.44 -15.07 23.99
C MET A 332 -16.19 -14.31 23.54
N PHE A 333 -15.01 -14.85 23.86
CA PHE A 333 -13.72 -14.25 23.50
C PHE A 333 -13.54 -12.81 24.01
N ASN A 334 -14.17 -12.47 25.15
CA ASN A 334 -13.85 -11.24 25.89
C ASN A 334 -12.49 -11.39 26.57
N ILE A 335 -11.45 -10.88 25.91
CA ILE A 335 -10.07 -10.93 26.38
C ILE A 335 -9.75 -9.57 27.00
N SER A 336 -9.64 -9.53 28.33
CA SER A 336 -9.51 -8.29 29.09
C SER A 336 -8.30 -7.44 28.67
N SER A 337 -7.19 -8.08 28.29
CA SER A 337 -5.98 -7.39 27.82
C SER A 337 -6.16 -6.67 26.47
N TRP A 338 -7.19 -6.99 25.69
CA TRP A 338 -7.44 -6.34 24.40
C TRP A 338 -8.29 -5.08 24.56
N ASN A 339 -8.99 -4.90 25.68
CA ASN A 339 -9.93 -3.80 25.90
C ASN A 339 -9.25 -2.41 25.96
N THR A 340 -7.94 -2.36 26.19
CA THR A 340 -7.16 -1.11 26.20
C THR A 340 -6.64 -0.72 24.82
N VAL A 341 -6.71 -1.63 23.83
CA VAL A 341 -6.21 -1.40 22.48
C VAL A 341 -7.33 -0.78 21.63
N PRO A 342 -7.11 0.39 20.98
CA PRO A 342 -8.14 0.99 20.14
C PRO A 342 -8.58 0.06 19.00
N GLY A 343 -9.89 -0.09 18.83
CA GLY A 343 -10.48 -0.87 17.73
C GLY A 343 -11.45 -1.95 18.19
N VAL A 344 -11.92 -2.75 17.24
CA VAL A 344 -12.96 -3.76 17.46
C VAL A 344 -12.36 -5.15 17.61
N ASN A 345 -12.81 -5.93 18.59
CA ASN A 345 -12.50 -7.36 18.72
C ASN A 345 -13.44 -8.17 17.82
N ILE A 346 -12.99 -8.55 16.62
CA ILE A 346 -13.85 -9.19 15.62
C ILE A 346 -14.36 -10.56 16.08
N LEU A 347 -13.67 -11.25 17.01
CA LEU A 347 -14.15 -12.53 17.54
C LEU A 347 -15.46 -12.40 18.32
N GLN A 348 -15.82 -11.20 18.79
CA GLN A 348 -17.09 -10.98 19.49
C GLN A 348 -18.27 -10.80 18.55
N HIS A 349 -18.05 -10.54 17.26
CA HIS A 349 -19.09 -10.16 16.29
C HIS A 349 -19.39 -11.31 15.33
N VAL A 350 -20.36 -12.15 15.68
CA VAL A 350 -20.75 -13.35 14.91
C VAL A 350 -22.21 -13.32 14.45
N HIS A 351 -22.80 -12.13 14.40
CA HIS A 351 -24.15 -11.94 13.88
C HIS A 351 -24.03 -11.01 12.69
N ARG A 352 -24.42 -11.49 11.51
CA ARG A 352 -24.41 -10.71 10.28
C ARG A 352 -25.80 -10.24 9.91
N GLU A 353 -25.87 -9.11 9.23
CA GLU A 353 -27.10 -8.63 8.62
C GLU A 353 -27.55 -9.62 7.50
N PRO A 354 -28.87 -9.84 7.33
CA PRO A 354 -29.40 -10.50 6.15
C PRO A 354 -29.22 -9.61 4.91
N ASP A 355 -29.26 -10.23 3.74
CA ASP A 355 -29.09 -9.51 2.48
C ASP A 355 -30.20 -8.47 2.28
N ARG A 356 -29.80 -7.28 1.84
CA ARG A 356 -30.73 -6.16 1.61
C ARG A 356 -31.59 -6.46 0.40
N LYS A 357 -32.91 -6.32 0.54
CA LYS A 357 -33.83 -6.40 -0.59
C LYS A 357 -33.47 -5.33 -1.62
N GLU A 358 -33.42 -5.72 -2.90
CA GLU A 358 -33.23 -4.81 -4.04
C GLU A 358 -31.88 -4.05 -4.08
N VAL A 359 -30.94 -4.37 -3.18
CA VAL A 359 -29.61 -3.75 -3.15
C VAL A 359 -28.56 -4.85 -3.23
N PHE A 360 -27.73 -4.80 -4.27
CA PHE A 360 -26.60 -5.72 -4.38
C PHE A 360 -25.61 -5.47 -3.25
N ASN A 361 -25.17 -6.56 -2.62
CA ASN A 361 -24.03 -6.52 -1.71
C ASN A 361 -22.76 -6.19 -2.52
N PRO A 362 -21.94 -5.23 -2.05
CA PRO A 362 -20.65 -4.96 -2.67
C PRO A 362 -19.78 -6.21 -2.69
N ARG A 363 -18.81 -6.25 -3.59
CA ARG A 363 -17.87 -7.37 -3.70
C ARG A 363 -16.45 -6.91 -3.52
N LYS A 364 -15.57 -7.83 -3.12
CA LYS A 364 -14.11 -7.70 -3.23
C LYS A 364 -13.58 -8.91 -3.96
N MET A 365 -12.29 -8.88 -4.31
CA MET A 365 -11.77 -9.75 -5.35
C MET A 365 -10.44 -10.37 -4.97
N ILE A 366 -10.29 -11.66 -5.29
CA ILE A 366 -8.99 -12.30 -5.49
C ILE A 366 -8.79 -12.39 -6.99
N ILE A 367 -7.68 -11.85 -7.48
CA ILE A 367 -7.39 -11.77 -8.92
C ILE A 367 -6.04 -12.38 -9.26
N ASP A 368 -5.90 -12.86 -10.50
CA ASP A 368 -4.60 -13.03 -11.15
C ASP A 368 -4.19 -11.65 -11.72
N PRO A 369 -3.13 -11.02 -11.19
CA PRO A 369 -2.77 -9.65 -11.61
C PRO A 369 -2.34 -9.57 -13.07
N ARG A 370 -1.95 -10.69 -13.70
CA ARG A 370 -1.61 -10.73 -15.13
C ARG A 370 -2.85 -10.70 -16.02
N LYS A 371 -4.01 -11.08 -15.50
CA LYS A 371 -5.27 -11.10 -16.24
C LYS A 371 -6.11 -9.83 -16.07
N VAL A 372 -5.70 -8.89 -15.22
CA VAL A 372 -6.42 -7.63 -14.97
C VAL A 372 -5.64 -6.45 -15.53
N ILE A 373 -6.35 -5.55 -16.23
CA ILE A 373 -5.77 -4.33 -16.79
C ILE A 373 -6.17 -3.12 -15.96
N GLN A 374 -7.45 -3.01 -15.60
CA GLN A 374 -8.02 -1.90 -14.83
C GLN A 374 -9.03 -2.42 -13.82
N THR A 375 -8.96 -1.93 -12.59
CA THR A 375 -9.91 -2.25 -11.52
C THR A 375 -10.59 -1.01 -10.96
N SER A 376 -11.80 -1.20 -10.45
CA SER A 376 -12.43 -0.33 -9.46
C SER A 376 -12.35 -0.99 -8.06
N VAL A 377 -13.11 -0.47 -7.11
CA VAL A 377 -13.18 -0.93 -5.71
C VAL A 377 -13.95 -2.26 -5.58
N HIS A 378 -15.01 -2.46 -6.37
CA HIS A 378 -15.91 -3.61 -6.24
C HIS A 378 -16.01 -4.49 -7.49
N SER A 379 -15.32 -4.11 -8.57
CA SER A 379 -15.34 -4.81 -9.85
C SER A 379 -14.08 -4.50 -10.65
N VAL A 380 -13.82 -5.35 -11.64
CA VAL A 380 -12.81 -5.09 -12.67
C VAL A 380 -13.47 -4.31 -13.83
N LEU A 381 -12.77 -3.28 -14.30
CA LEU A 381 -13.22 -2.45 -15.44
C LEU A 381 -12.76 -3.05 -16.78
N ARG A 382 -11.53 -3.60 -16.81
CA ARG A 382 -10.95 -4.22 -18.01
C ARG A 382 -9.99 -5.34 -17.66
N ALA A 383 -10.11 -6.47 -18.36
CA ALA A 383 -9.32 -7.67 -18.13
C ALA A 383 -9.21 -8.57 -19.37
N TYR A 384 -8.22 -9.45 -19.34
CA TYR A 384 -8.05 -10.58 -20.26
C TYR A 384 -8.74 -11.85 -19.74
N GLY A 385 -8.93 -11.96 -18.43
CA GLY A 385 -9.55 -13.12 -17.78
C GLY A 385 -11.04 -12.96 -17.58
N ASN A 386 -11.75 -14.08 -17.54
CA ASN A 386 -13.15 -14.12 -17.12
C ASN A 386 -13.29 -13.83 -15.61
N SER A 387 -14.48 -13.37 -15.25
CA SER A 387 -14.92 -13.13 -13.89
C SER A 387 -15.91 -14.18 -13.44
N VAL A 388 -15.79 -14.64 -12.20
CA VAL A 388 -16.77 -15.54 -11.56
C VAL A 388 -17.20 -14.95 -10.23
N ASN A 389 -18.52 -14.96 -9.98
CA ASN A 389 -19.06 -14.70 -8.65
C ASN A 389 -18.92 -15.99 -7.84
N VAL A 390 -18.13 -15.94 -6.77
CA VAL A 390 -17.95 -17.08 -5.87
C VAL A 390 -19.21 -17.26 -5.03
N PRO A 391 -19.83 -18.45 -5.02
CA PRO A 391 -21.00 -18.72 -4.19
C PRO A 391 -20.71 -18.50 -2.70
N MET A 392 -21.67 -17.92 -1.96
CA MET A 392 -21.53 -17.63 -0.52
C MET A 392 -21.21 -18.89 0.29
N ASP A 393 -21.75 -20.05 -0.10
CA ASP A 393 -21.49 -21.32 0.59
C ASP A 393 -20.03 -21.81 0.40
N VAL A 394 -19.26 -21.24 -0.53
CA VAL A 394 -17.82 -21.46 -0.68
C VAL A 394 -17.03 -20.49 0.19
N ALA A 395 -17.32 -19.19 0.09
CA ALA A 395 -16.65 -18.13 0.82
C ALA A 395 -17.47 -16.84 0.84
N LEU A 396 -17.28 -16.03 1.89
CA LEU A 396 -17.88 -14.71 2.02
C LEU A 396 -16.87 -13.71 2.55
N ILE A 397 -17.11 -12.41 2.36
CA ILE A 397 -16.33 -11.37 3.04
C ILE A 397 -17.01 -11.04 4.36
N TYR A 398 -16.26 -11.25 5.44
CA TYR A 398 -16.58 -10.79 6.76
C TYR A 398 -16.19 -9.32 6.88
N HIS A 399 -17.19 -8.42 7.04
CA HIS A 399 -16.96 -6.99 7.20
C HIS A 399 -17.52 -6.51 8.54
N CYS A 400 -16.64 -6.41 9.55
CA CYS A 400 -17.03 -5.92 10.87
C CYS A 400 -16.94 -4.40 10.93
N ARG A 401 -18.09 -3.74 10.99
CA ARG A 401 -18.21 -2.27 10.91
C ARG A 401 -19.56 -1.78 11.40
N VAL A 402 -19.77 -0.47 11.33
CA VAL A 402 -21.08 0.17 11.52
C VAL A 402 -22.18 -0.50 10.66
N PRO A 403 -23.38 -0.74 11.21
CA PRO A 403 -24.47 -1.41 10.50
C PRO A 403 -24.92 -0.62 9.27
N LEU A 404 -25.33 -1.34 8.22
CA LEU A 404 -26.01 -0.75 7.06
C LEU A 404 -27.53 -0.76 7.24
N GLN A 405 -28.05 -1.65 8.09
CA GLN A 405 -29.47 -1.76 8.42
C GLN A 405 -29.68 -1.59 9.94
N GLY A 406 -29.37 -0.39 10.45
CA GLY A 406 -29.33 -0.10 11.89
C GLY A 406 -30.65 -0.28 12.66
N ASN A 407 -31.79 -0.39 11.97
CA ASN A 407 -33.10 -0.62 12.58
C ASN A 407 -33.47 -2.12 12.67
N LEU A 408 -32.60 -3.04 12.22
CA LEU A 408 -32.88 -4.47 12.33
C LEU A 408 -32.86 -4.91 13.80
N PRO A 409 -33.89 -5.64 14.24
CA PRO A 409 -33.87 -6.20 15.58
C PRO A 409 -32.90 -7.39 15.62
N ARG A 410 -32.37 -7.70 16.81
CA ARG A 410 -31.29 -8.69 16.99
C ARG A 410 -31.69 -10.08 16.48
N GLU A 411 -32.94 -10.46 16.65
CA GLU A 411 -33.52 -11.73 16.21
C GLU A 411 -33.58 -11.89 14.69
N SER A 412 -33.47 -10.80 13.91
CA SER A 412 -33.37 -10.86 12.45
C SER A 412 -31.94 -11.06 11.95
N LEU A 413 -30.95 -11.01 12.84
CA LEU A 413 -29.55 -11.22 12.46
C LEU A 413 -29.23 -12.70 12.33
N ILE A 414 -28.39 -13.03 11.37
CA ILE A 414 -27.98 -14.41 11.08
C ILE A 414 -26.72 -14.70 11.89
N ARG A 415 -26.78 -15.71 12.76
CA ARG A 415 -25.61 -16.15 13.51
C ARG A 415 -24.66 -16.93 12.61
N ASP A 416 -23.43 -16.44 12.46
CA ASP A 416 -22.36 -17.02 11.66
C ASP A 416 -21.06 -17.07 12.47
N THR A 417 -20.67 -18.28 12.87
CA THR A 417 -19.47 -18.51 13.70
C THR A 417 -18.28 -18.99 12.87
N THR A 418 -18.27 -18.78 11.55
CA THR A 418 -17.20 -19.27 10.66
C THR A 418 -15.82 -18.76 11.09
N LEU A 419 -15.72 -17.48 11.49
CA LEU A 419 -14.49 -16.88 12.01
C LEU A 419 -13.91 -17.65 13.21
N TRP A 420 -14.77 -18.23 14.06
CA TRP A 420 -14.32 -18.94 15.26
C TRP A 420 -13.56 -20.22 14.97
N ARG A 421 -13.57 -20.75 13.74
CA ARG A 421 -12.71 -21.88 13.35
C ARG A 421 -11.22 -21.56 13.52
N TYR A 422 -10.86 -20.29 13.46
CA TYR A 422 -9.49 -19.80 13.55
C TYR A 422 -9.15 -19.23 14.94
N ASN A 423 -10.06 -19.32 15.92
CA ASN A 423 -9.92 -18.60 17.20
C ASN A 423 -8.60 -18.88 17.92
N SER A 424 -8.15 -20.13 17.94
CA SER A 424 -7.03 -20.53 18.80
C SER A 424 -5.72 -19.97 18.26
N SER A 425 -5.50 -20.11 16.95
CA SER A 425 -4.36 -19.51 16.25
C SER A 425 -4.43 -17.99 16.26
N LEU A 426 -5.61 -17.41 16.03
CA LEU A 426 -5.78 -15.97 15.98
C LEU A 426 -5.47 -15.31 17.33
N ILE A 427 -6.04 -15.82 18.42
CA ILE A 427 -5.82 -15.28 19.77
C ILE A 427 -4.34 -15.37 20.15
N MET A 428 -3.71 -16.51 19.90
CA MET A 428 -2.29 -16.71 20.16
C MET A 428 -1.42 -15.70 19.41
N ASN A 429 -1.68 -15.51 18.11
CA ASN A 429 -0.91 -14.60 17.27
C ASN A 429 -1.15 -13.13 17.65
N VAL A 430 -2.40 -12.72 17.89
CA VAL A 430 -2.73 -11.34 18.31
C VAL A 430 -2.04 -11.02 19.63
N ASN A 431 -2.08 -11.92 20.62
CA ASN A 431 -1.39 -11.72 21.90
C ASN A 431 0.12 -11.55 21.72
N LYS A 432 0.74 -12.32 20.81
CA LYS A 432 2.15 -12.18 20.47
C LYS A 432 2.46 -10.78 19.91
N VAL A 433 1.64 -10.30 18.96
CA VAL A 433 1.84 -8.97 18.36
C VAL A 433 1.69 -7.86 19.39
N LEU A 434 0.63 -7.91 20.22
CA LEU A 434 0.40 -6.91 21.27
C LEU A 434 1.56 -6.86 22.27
N TYR A 435 2.07 -8.03 22.69
CA TYR A 435 3.24 -8.11 23.57
C TYR A 435 4.50 -7.50 22.93
N GLN A 436 4.76 -7.80 21.64
CA GLN A 436 5.95 -7.31 20.93
C GLN A 436 5.87 -5.84 20.53
N THR A 437 4.67 -5.30 20.36
CA THR A 437 4.44 -3.88 20.01
C THR A 437 4.31 -2.97 21.23
N VAL A 438 4.34 -3.55 22.44
CA VAL A 438 4.17 -2.87 23.74
C VAL A 438 2.90 -2.01 23.73
N LEU A 439 1.78 -2.65 23.38
CA LEU A 439 0.45 -2.07 23.32
C LEU A 439 -0.44 -2.49 24.49
#